data_AF-A0A1G9XSQ9-F1
#
_entry.id   AF-A0A1G9XSQ9-F1
#
_cell.length_a   1.000
_cell.length_b   1.000
_cell.length_c   1.000
_cell.angle_alpha   90.00
_cell.angle_beta   90.00
_cell.angle_gamma   90.00
#
_symmetry.space_group_name_H-M   'P 1'
#
loop_
_entity.id
_entity.type
_entity.pdbx_description
1 polymer ?
#
loop_
_entity_poly.entity_id
_entity_poly.type
_entity_poly.pdbx_seq_one_letter_code
_entity_poly.pdbx_strand_id
1 'polypeptide(L)'
;MIHSWDGTEWQVFVALPDEPRWPHIPFATTDGVPTLHARTEALAALGYTPLDPAHTWDWMETPLEGDPEGVVALVATTTVTPTHPDTQDT
;
A
#
# COMPACT_ATOMS: atom_id res chain seq x y z
N MET A 1 1.91 7.39 -0.07
CA MET A 1 0.44 7.29 0.11
C MET A 1 -0.15 7.08 -1.27
N ILE A 2 -0.66 5.89 -1.58
CA ILE A 2 -1.22 5.67 -2.92
C ILE A 2 -2.56 4.93 -2.87
N HIS A 3 -3.40 5.44 -3.76
CA HIS A 3 -4.77 5.19 -4.20
C HIS A 3 -5.05 3.80 -4.78
N SER A 4 -6.31 3.39 -4.77
CA SER A 4 -6.87 2.43 -5.72
C SER A 4 -7.80 3.18 -6.69
N TRP A 5 -7.79 2.85 -7.98
CA TRP A 5 -8.86 3.23 -8.91
C TRP A 5 -8.93 2.22 -10.05
N ASP A 6 -9.86 1.28 -9.94
CA ASP A 6 -11.11 1.27 -10.73
C ASP A 6 -12.36 0.91 -9.89
N GLY A 7 -12.20 0.83 -8.56
CA GLY A 7 -13.26 0.44 -7.63
C GLY A 7 -13.45 -1.08 -7.47
N THR A 8 -12.61 -1.91 -8.11
CA THR A 8 -12.71 -3.37 -8.00
C THR A 8 -11.61 -4.02 -7.17
N GLU A 9 -10.42 -3.40 -7.07
CA GLU A 9 -9.27 -3.98 -6.36
C GLU A 9 -8.51 -2.98 -5.49
N TRP A 10 -7.95 -3.47 -4.38
CA TRP A 10 -7.03 -2.70 -3.55
C TRP A 10 -5.61 -2.77 -4.13
N GLN A 11 -4.81 -1.76 -3.83
CA GLN A 11 -3.43 -1.69 -4.29
C GLN A 11 -2.50 -1.27 -3.15
N VAL A 12 -1.30 -1.83 -3.12
CA VAL A 12 -0.21 -1.40 -2.24
C VAL A 12 0.85 -0.73 -3.09
N PHE A 13 1.39 0.38 -2.60
CA PHE A 13 2.52 1.05 -3.21
C PHE A 13 3.56 1.37 -2.14
N VAL A 14 4.84 1.33 -2.53
CA VAL A 14 5.95 1.70 -1.64
C VAL A 14 6.52 3.03 -2.09
N ALA A 15 6.39 4.05 -1.24
CA ALA A 15 6.92 5.38 -1.54
C ALA A 15 8.44 5.40 -1.40
N LEU A 16 9.13 5.58 -2.54
CA LEU A 16 10.58 5.67 -2.61
C LEU A 16 10.96 7.10 -3.05
N PRO A 17 11.81 7.82 -2.29
CA PRO A 17 12.09 9.24 -2.55
C PRO A 17 12.65 9.53 -3.94
N ASP A 18 13.50 8.65 -4.44
CA ASP A 18 14.25 8.83 -5.70
C ASP A 18 13.59 8.15 -6.90
N GLU A 19 12.42 7.54 -6.72
CA GLU A 19 11.73 6.80 -7.77
C GLU A 19 10.48 7.56 -8.25
N PRO A 20 10.44 8.02 -9.52
CA PRO A 20 9.26 8.70 -10.07
C PRO A 20 8.04 7.77 -10.22
N ARG A 21 8.23 6.44 -10.25
CA ARG A 21 7.15 5.46 -10.34
C ARG A 21 7.25 4.43 -9.23
N TRP A 22 6.49 4.66 -8.17
CA TRP A 22 6.51 3.77 -7.02
C TRP A 22 6.06 2.35 -7.40
N PRO A 23 6.81 1.32 -6.96
CA PRO A 23 6.44 -0.06 -7.18
C PRO A 23 5.10 -0.33 -6.49
N HIS A 24 4.27 -1.10 -7.17
CA HIS A 24 2.92 -1.39 -6.70
C HIS A 24 2.40 -2.72 -7.20
N ILE A 25 1.43 -3.25 -6.47
CA ILE A 25 0.74 -4.48 -6.85
C ILE A 25 -0.73 -4.39 -6.43
N PRO A 26 -1.68 -4.79 -7.29
CA PRO A 26 -3.04 -5.04 -6.87
C PRO A 26 -3.11 -6.29 -6.00
N PHE A 27 -4.09 -6.35 -5.11
CA PHE A 27 -4.37 -7.55 -4.33
C PHE A 27 -5.87 -7.74 -4.12
N ALA A 28 -6.28 -9.01 -4.18
CA ALA A 28 -7.67 -9.39 -4.06
C ALA A 28 -8.18 -9.22 -2.63
N THR A 29 -9.48 -8.94 -2.49
CA THR A 29 -10.19 -8.96 -1.21
C THR A 29 -11.44 -9.83 -1.32
N THR A 30 -11.79 -10.52 -0.23
CA THR A 30 -12.91 -11.47 -0.23
C THR A 30 -14.28 -10.77 -0.15
N ASP A 31 -14.36 -9.61 0.52
CA ASP A 31 -15.60 -8.83 0.70
C ASP A 31 -15.39 -7.32 0.45
N GLY A 32 -14.43 -6.96 -0.40
CA GLY A 32 -14.06 -5.55 -0.61
C GLY A 32 -13.24 -4.92 0.53
N VAL A 33 -13.01 -5.65 1.63
CA VAL A 33 -12.24 -5.18 2.80
C VAL A 33 -10.86 -5.86 2.84
N PRO A 34 -9.76 -5.10 2.89
CA PRO A 34 -8.40 -5.65 2.91
C PRO A 34 -8.06 -6.15 4.31
N THR A 35 -7.57 -7.39 4.42
CA THR A 35 -7.11 -7.94 5.70
C THR A 35 -5.69 -7.48 6.02
N LEU A 36 -5.26 -7.61 7.28
CA LEU A 36 -3.85 -7.40 7.64
C LEU A 36 -2.94 -8.37 6.87
N HIS A 37 -3.36 -9.64 6.76
CA HIS A 37 -2.61 -10.67 6.06
C HIS A 37 -2.41 -10.33 4.57
N ALA A 38 -3.47 -9.97 3.86
CA ALA A 38 -3.40 -9.61 2.44
C ALA A 38 -2.48 -8.40 2.20
N ARG A 39 -2.50 -7.41 3.09
CA ARG A 39 -1.59 -6.26 3.04
C ARG A 39 -0.14 -6.66 3.25
N THR A 40 0.13 -7.54 4.22
CA THR A 40 1.47 -8.06 4.50
C THR A 40 2.00 -8.89 3.32
N GLU A 41 1.16 -9.74 2.72
CA GLU A 41 1.55 -10.52 1.54
C GLU A 41 1.83 -9.62 0.33
N ALA A 42 1.01 -8.60 0.08
CA ALA A 42 1.24 -7.63 -0.99
C ALA A 42 2.55 -6.85 -0.80
N LEU A 43 2.85 -6.40 0.43
CA LEU A 43 4.14 -5.77 0.75
C LEU A 43 5.32 -6.74 0.55
N ALA A 44 5.17 -7.98 1.01
CA ALA A 44 6.21 -9.00 0.87
C ALA A 44 6.49 -9.33 -0.60
N ALA A 45 5.46 -9.34 -1.46
CA ALA A 45 5.61 -9.49 -2.90
C ALA A 45 6.39 -8.33 -3.55
N LEU A 46 6.36 -7.14 -2.94
CA LEU A 46 7.19 -5.99 -3.33
C LEU A 46 8.59 -6.01 -2.67
N GLY A 47 8.89 -6.98 -1.81
CA GLY A 47 10.16 -7.08 -1.09
C GLY A 47 10.25 -6.22 0.19
N TYR A 48 9.11 -5.85 0.76
CA TYR A 48 9.04 -5.02 1.97
C TYR A 48 8.23 -5.71 3.08
N THR A 49 8.52 -5.32 4.32
CA THR A 49 7.72 -5.68 5.51
C THR A 49 7.39 -4.42 6.29
N PRO A 50 6.25 -4.36 7.01
CA PRO A 50 6.00 -3.30 7.97
C PRO A 50 7.14 -3.18 8.98
N LEU A 51 7.53 -1.94 9.27
CA LEU A 51 8.56 -1.65 10.27
C LEU A 51 8.04 -1.92 11.69
N ASP A 52 6.76 -1.63 11.93
CA ASP A 52 6.10 -1.92 13.19
C ASP A 52 5.63 -3.39 13.26
N PRO A 53 6.08 -4.19 14.24
CA PRO A 53 5.63 -5.58 14.40
C PRO A 53 4.14 -5.69 14.75
N ALA A 54 3.50 -4.64 15.28
CA ALA A 54 2.06 -4.63 15.49
C ALA A 54 1.27 -4.41 14.19
N HIS A 55 1.95 -4.14 13.06
CA HIS A 55 1.34 -3.91 11.76
C HIS A 55 0.27 -2.82 11.81
N THR A 56 0.55 -1.73 12.53
CA THR A 56 -0.39 -0.60 12.60
C THR A 56 -0.38 0.19 11.28
N TRP A 57 -1.58 0.61 10.87
CA TRP A 57 -1.79 1.45 9.69
C TRP A 57 -2.65 2.63 10.10
N ASP A 58 -2.22 3.82 9.70
CA ASP A 58 -3.00 5.04 9.84
C ASP A 58 -3.97 5.14 8.67
N TRP A 59 -5.27 5.18 8.98
CA TRP A 59 -6.35 5.24 7.99
C TRP A 59 -6.86 6.66 7.82
N MET A 60 -7.15 7.01 6.57
CA MET A 60 -7.75 8.28 6.20
C MET A 60 -8.65 8.13 4.98
N GLU A 61 -9.61 9.05 4.87
CA GLU A 61 -10.40 9.22 3.66
C GLU A 61 -9.85 10.42 2.88
N THR A 62 -9.81 10.29 1.56
CA THR A 62 -9.50 11.40 0.66
C THR A 62 -10.57 11.49 -0.41
N PRO A 63 -10.96 12.70 -0.86
CA PRO A 63 -11.76 12.83 -2.07
C PRO A 63 -11.06 12.12 -3.22
N LEU A 64 -11.82 11.39 -4.02
CA LEU A 64 -11.34 10.80 -5.25
C LEU A 64 -11.20 11.91 -6.30
N GLU A 65 -9.98 12.19 -6.74
CA GLU A 65 -9.73 13.23 -7.73
C GLU A 65 -10.45 12.93 -9.06
N GLY A 66 -11.13 13.95 -9.58
CA GLY A 66 -11.86 13.85 -10.84
C GLY A 66 -13.25 13.23 -10.73
N ASP A 67 -13.68 12.77 -9.55
CA ASP A 67 -15.03 12.26 -9.34
C ASP A 67 -16.01 13.41 -9.02
N PRO A 68 -17.06 13.62 -9.85
CA PRO A 68 -18.01 14.70 -9.65
C PRO A 68 -19.06 14.42 -8.56
N GLU A 69 -19.21 13.16 -8.15
CA GLU A 69 -20.23 12.70 -7.19
C GLU A 69 -19.71 12.74 -5.74
N GLY A 70 -18.44 13.12 -5.55
CA GLY A 70 -17.82 13.25 -4.24
C GLY A 70 -17.47 11.90 -3.61
N VAL A 71 -17.21 10.88 -4.43
CA VAL A 71 -16.69 9.59 -3.96
C VAL A 71 -15.41 9.81 -3.16
N VAL A 72 -15.28 9.08 -2.05
CA VAL A 72 -14.07 9.07 -1.23
C VAL A 72 -13.28 7.79 -1.48
N ALA A 73 -11.96 7.91 -1.51
CA ALA A 73 -11.03 6.79 -1.45
C ALA A 73 -10.57 6.58 -0.01
N LEU A 74 -10.51 5.32 0.40
CA LEU A 74 -9.89 4.92 1.66
C LEU A 74 -8.41 4.68 1.42
N VAL A 75 -7.58 5.33 2.24
CA VAL A 75 -6.12 5.21 2.16
C VAL A 75 -5.59 4.85 3.53
N ALA A 76 -4.64 3.92 3.54
CA ALA A 76 -3.93 3.52 4.73
C ALA A 76 -2.43 3.68 4.51
N THR A 77 -1.70 4.12 5.52
CA THR A 77 -0.24 4.22 5.46
C THR A 77 0.42 3.54 6.64
N THR A 78 1.58 2.93 6.39
CA THR A 78 2.48 2.42 7.43
C THR A 78 3.92 2.62 6.97
N THR A 79 4.86 2.64 7.90
CA THR A 79 6.29 2.65 7.59
C THR A 79 6.74 1.22 7.29
N VAL A 80 7.62 1.08 6.29
CA VAL A 80 8.10 -0.22 5.82
C VAL A 80 9.62 -0.26 5.79
N THR A 81 10.17 -1.47 5.80
CA THR A 81 11.60 -1.74 5.62
C THR A 81 11.78 -2.83 4.55
N PRO A 82 12.87 -2.82 3.77
CA PRO A 82 13.20 -3.92 2.88
C PRO A 82 13.30 -5.25 3.64
N THR A 83 12.74 -6.32 3.07
CA THR A 83 12.76 -7.67 3.67
C THR A 83 14.16 -8.29 3.60
N HIS A 84 14.94 -7.92 2.58
CA HIS A 84 16.37 -8.13 2.55
C HIS A 84 17.03 -6.77 2.71
N PRO A 85 17.83 -6.52 3.77
CA PRO A 85 18.76 -5.41 3.68
C PRO A 85 19.61 -5.70 2.44
N ASP A 86 19.69 -4.75 1.52
CA ASP A 86 20.75 -4.75 0.52
C ASP A 86 22.03 -5.08 1.30
N THR A 87 22.62 -6.24 1.02
CA THR A 87 23.98 -6.52 1.47
C THR A 87 24.79 -5.49 0.70
N GLN A 88 24.98 -4.31 1.30
CA GLN A 88 25.82 -3.28 0.74
C GLN A 88 27.24 -3.84 0.82
N ASP A 89 27.61 -4.56 -0.23
CA ASP A 89 28.90 -5.19 -0.42
C ASP A 89 29.95 -4.08 -0.54
N THR A 90 30.87 -4.11 0.43
CA THR A 90 32.23 -3.51 0.47
C THR A 90 32.39 -1.99 0.36
#